data_AF-A0A0Q4HNZ3-F1
#
_entry.id   AF-A0A0Q4HNZ3-F1
#
_cell.length_a   1.000
_cell.length_b   1.000
_cell.length_c   1.000
_cell.angle_alpha   90.00
_cell.angle_beta   90.00
_cell.angle_gamma   90.00
#
_symmetry.space_group_name_H-M   'P 1'
#
loop_
_entity.id
_entity.type
_entity.pdbx_description
1 polymer ?
#
loop_
_entity_poly.entity_id
_entity_poly.type
_entity_poly.pdbx_seq_one_letter_code
_entity_poly.pdbx_strand_id
1 'polypeptide(L)'
;MVRHGSVRLRRWSFAIGTSIVAMAASSAANAQCSPKPVSSSTTTNCTGTENGGLIADDYGVRVVVQENAIVRGGFDAAIDTRSQSATFTINGRVDGENRTGFLVTNGEPYLAPCDPYAGASPIVCPPGLQTYYPWANATISIGARGTITGGQALVSRQLFNNPFGSISVSITNEGLIEGTAAPPSVMPARF
;
A
#
# COMPACT_ATOMS: atom_id res chain seq x y z
N MET A 1 -78.87 37.11 33.50
CA MET A 1 -77.75 36.22 33.87
C MET A 1 -77.06 35.76 32.59
N VAL A 2 -75.86 36.27 32.31
CA VAL A 2 -75.08 35.93 31.10
C VAL A 2 -73.68 35.51 31.55
N ARG A 3 -73.29 34.28 31.20
CA ARG A 3 -72.01 33.63 31.58
C ARG A 3 -70.86 34.16 30.74
N HIS A 4 -69.80 34.66 31.37
CA HIS A 4 -68.54 35.00 30.71
C HIS A 4 -67.68 33.72 30.60
N GLY A 5 -67.39 33.30 29.36
CA GLY A 5 -66.47 32.19 29.06
C GLY A 5 -65.01 32.66 29.11
N SER A 6 -64.19 31.94 29.85
CA SER A 6 -62.75 32.17 29.99
C SER A 6 -61.97 31.42 28.90
N VAL A 7 -61.25 32.15 28.05
CA VAL A 7 -60.38 31.58 27.00
C VAL A 7 -58.98 31.36 27.59
N ARG A 8 -58.58 30.09 27.75
CA ARG A 8 -57.19 29.70 28.06
C ARG A 8 -56.39 29.57 26.76
N LEU A 9 -55.44 30.47 26.53
CA LEU A 9 -54.47 30.35 25.44
C LEU A 9 -53.27 29.49 25.89
N ARG A 10 -53.07 28.37 25.18
CA ARG A 10 -51.92 27.44 25.33
C ARG A 10 -50.62 28.14 24.89
N ARG A 11 -49.59 28.11 25.73
CA ARG A 11 -48.21 28.45 25.36
C ARG A 11 -47.65 27.34 24.46
N TRP A 12 -47.26 27.69 23.25
CA TRP A 12 -46.48 26.83 22.35
C TRP A 12 -45.00 27.14 22.56
N SER A 13 -44.26 26.20 23.12
CA SER A 13 -42.80 26.27 23.21
C SER A 13 -42.22 25.82 21.88
N PHE A 14 -41.61 26.74 21.13
CA PHE A 14 -40.76 26.38 20.00
C PHE A 14 -39.43 25.85 20.56
N ALA A 15 -39.22 24.54 20.46
CA ALA A 15 -37.92 23.93 20.67
C ALA A 15 -37.01 24.38 19.52
N ILE A 16 -36.03 25.25 19.84
CA ILE A 16 -34.98 25.63 18.92
C ILE A 16 -34.07 24.40 18.79
N GLY A 17 -34.33 23.58 17.77
CA GLY A 17 -33.50 22.44 17.44
C GLY A 17 -32.10 22.92 17.10
N THR A 18 -31.14 22.56 17.94
CA THR A 18 -29.71 22.77 17.67
C THR A 18 -29.31 21.79 16.57
N SER A 19 -29.36 22.24 15.32
CA SER A 19 -28.76 21.53 14.20
C SER A 19 -27.24 21.47 14.41
N ILE A 20 -26.73 20.33 14.85
CA ILE A 20 -25.30 20.06 14.85
C ILE A 20 -24.93 19.84 13.38
N VAL A 21 -24.42 20.88 12.73
CA VAL A 21 -23.76 20.75 11.44
C VAL A 21 -22.49 19.94 11.67
N ALA A 22 -22.50 18.67 11.29
CA ALA A 22 -21.29 17.89 11.16
C ALA A 22 -20.45 18.52 10.04
N MET A 23 -19.46 19.33 10.41
CA MET A 23 -18.45 19.80 9.47
C MET A 23 -17.62 18.58 9.07
N ALA A 24 -18.02 17.92 7.98
CA ALA A 24 -17.12 17.06 7.24
C ALA A 24 -16.02 17.97 6.66
N ALA A 25 -14.92 18.11 7.39
CA ALA A 25 -13.70 18.65 6.85
C ALA A 25 -13.20 17.67 5.79
N SER A 26 -13.61 17.87 4.53
CA SER A 26 -12.92 17.33 3.37
C SER A 26 -11.59 18.06 3.24
N SER A 27 -10.66 17.76 4.16
CA SER A 27 -9.26 18.09 3.93
C SER A 27 -8.84 17.37 2.66
N ALA A 28 -8.29 18.10 1.70
CA ALA A 28 -7.57 17.54 0.57
C ALA A 28 -6.76 16.32 1.03
N ALA A 29 -6.83 15.24 0.26
CA ALA A 29 -6.22 13.94 0.53
C ALA A 29 -4.75 14.10 0.94
N ASN A 30 -4.51 14.28 2.24
CA ASN A 30 -3.20 14.15 2.82
C ASN A 30 -2.89 12.67 2.67
N ALA A 31 -1.77 12.35 2.03
CA ALA A 31 -1.26 10.99 1.96
C ALA A 31 -1.33 10.39 3.36
N GLN A 32 -2.27 9.45 3.58
CA GLN A 32 -2.49 8.88 4.90
C GLN A 32 -1.37 7.89 5.26
N CYS A 33 -0.47 7.64 4.30
CA CYS A 33 0.84 7.04 4.44
C CYS A 33 1.93 8.14 4.47
N SER A 34 2.55 8.35 5.64
CA SER A 34 3.61 9.36 5.80
C SER A 34 4.77 8.86 6.69
N PRO A 35 6.02 9.27 6.39
CA PRO A 35 6.46 9.88 5.13
C PRO A 35 6.22 8.94 3.94
N LYS A 36 6.21 9.45 2.69
CA LYS A 36 6.23 8.56 1.51
C LYS A 36 7.54 7.78 1.48
N PRO A 37 7.55 6.51 1.03
CA PRO A 37 8.74 5.66 1.02
C PRO A 37 9.64 5.97 -0.19
N VAL A 38 10.09 7.23 -0.27
CA VAL A 38 10.94 7.80 -1.33
C VAL A 38 12.36 8.06 -0.84
N SER A 39 12.75 7.41 0.25
CA SER A 39 14.09 7.54 0.82
C SER A 39 14.50 6.24 1.48
N SER A 40 15.79 5.94 1.41
CA SER A 40 16.33 4.69 1.93
C SER A 40 16.09 4.54 3.44
N SER A 41 15.86 3.30 3.88
CA SER A 41 15.62 2.91 5.28
C SER A 41 14.48 3.68 5.98
N THR A 42 13.58 4.28 5.21
CA THR A 42 12.48 5.07 5.75
C THR A 42 11.32 4.17 6.18
N THR A 43 10.70 4.51 7.31
CA THR A 43 9.47 3.86 7.76
C THR A 43 8.26 4.73 7.43
N THR A 44 7.38 4.22 6.59
CA THR A 44 6.10 4.80 6.21
C THR A 44 4.98 4.17 7.02
N ASN A 45 4.23 4.99 7.76
CA ASN A 45 3.05 4.53 8.48
C ASN A 45 1.78 5.00 7.77
N CYS A 46 0.92 4.06 7.38
CA CYS A 46 -0.40 4.35 6.86
C CYS A 46 -1.43 4.26 7.99
N THR A 47 -2.10 5.36 8.29
CA THR A 47 -3.10 5.47 9.38
C THR A 47 -4.52 5.71 8.88
N GLY A 48 -4.71 5.83 7.57
CA GLY A 48 -6.04 5.90 6.95
C GLY A 48 -6.00 5.53 5.47
N THR A 49 -6.84 6.14 4.66
CA THR A 49 -7.02 5.83 3.24
C THR A 49 -6.02 6.55 2.32
N GLU A 50 -5.12 5.80 1.71
CA GLU A 50 -4.28 6.21 0.59
C GLU A 50 -4.93 5.76 -0.72
N ASN A 51 -5.38 6.71 -1.55
CA ASN A 51 -6.07 6.42 -2.82
C ASN A 51 -5.16 6.44 -4.04
N GLY A 52 -3.93 6.94 -3.90
CA GLY A 52 -2.96 7.02 -5.00
C GLY A 52 -2.14 5.74 -5.22
N GLY A 53 -2.38 4.71 -4.41
CA GLY A 53 -1.45 3.60 -4.22
C GLY A 53 -0.15 4.03 -3.53
N LEU A 54 0.76 3.07 -3.36
CA LEU A 54 2.05 3.27 -2.72
C LEU A 54 3.15 2.63 -3.55
N ILE A 55 4.14 3.42 -3.95
CA ILE A 55 5.36 2.94 -4.60
C ILE A 55 6.48 2.99 -3.56
N ALA A 56 7.08 1.85 -3.27
CA ALA A 56 8.10 1.69 -2.24
C ALA A 56 9.36 1.05 -2.85
N ASP A 57 10.11 1.81 -3.63
CA ASP A 57 11.23 1.31 -4.45
C ASP A 57 12.61 1.54 -3.82
N ASP A 58 12.72 2.44 -2.85
CA ASP A 58 14.01 2.75 -2.21
C ASP A 58 14.55 1.62 -1.34
N TYR A 59 15.87 1.56 -1.18
CA TYR A 59 16.55 0.53 -0.38
C TYR A 59 16.06 0.51 1.07
N GLY A 60 15.68 -0.66 1.58
CA GLY A 60 15.41 -0.87 3.01
C GLY A 60 14.12 -0.25 3.52
N VAL A 61 13.19 0.12 2.64
CA VAL A 61 11.92 0.75 3.03
C VAL A 61 11.09 -0.16 3.93
N ARG A 62 10.41 0.46 4.88
CA ARG A 62 9.49 -0.23 5.80
C ARG A 62 8.12 0.41 5.68
N VAL A 63 7.09 -0.37 5.40
CA VAL A 63 5.72 0.13 5.28
C VAL A 63 4.85 -0.60 6.29
N VAL A 64 4.12 0.17 7.09
CA VAL A 64 3.15 -0.36 8.05
C VAL A 64 1.77 0.17 7.69
N VAL A 65 0.88 -0.72 7.24
CA VAL A 65 -0.54 -0.42 7.04
C VAL A 65 -1.28 -0.77 8.32
N GLN A 66 -1.69 0.25 9.09
CA GLN A 66 -2.38 0.05 10.36
C GLN A 66 -3.78 -0.52 10.16
N GLU A 67 -4.35 -1.10 11.22
CA GLU A 67 -5.60 -1.87 11.23
C GLU A 67 -6.82 -1.20 10.57
N ASN A 68 -6.91 0.13 10.65
CA ASN A 68 -8.01 0.91 10.05
C ASN A 68 -7.56 1.70 8.80
N ALA A 69 -6.33 1.48 8.33
CA ALA A 69 -5.80 2.09 7.13
C ALA A 69 -6.18 1.28 5.88
N ILE A 70 -6.30 1.97 4.77
CA ILE A 70 -6.63 1.39 3.47
C ILE A 70 -5.63 1.93 2.46
N VAL A 71 -4.90 1.05 1.78
CA VAL A 71 -4.11 1.43 0.60
C VAL A 71 -4.83 0.90 -0.62
N ARG A 72 -5.25 1.80 -1.51
CA ARG A 72 -5.98 1.45 -2.74
C ARG A 72 -5.54 2.32 -3.90
N GLY A 73 -5.90 1.91 -5.11
CA GLY A 73 -5.54 2.62 -6.33
C GLY A 73 -4.19 2.17 -6.89
N GLY A 74 -3.37 3.12 -7.32
CA GLY A 74 -2.08 2.87 -7.98
C GLY A 74 -2.22 2.36 -9.43
N PHE A 75 -1.18 2.50 -10.25
CA PHE A 75 -1.30 2.19 -11.69
C PHE A 75 -1.37 0.68 -11.94
N ASP A 76 -0.36 -0.06 -11.49
CA ASP A 76 -0.28 -1.53 -11.65
C ASP A 76 -0.81 -2.29 -10.44
N ALA A 77 -0.65 -1.71 -9.25
CA ALA A 77 -1.04 -2.29 -7.97
C ALA A 77 -1.35 -1.23 -6.91
N ALA A 78 -2.08 -1.60 -5.86
CA ALA A 78 -2.27 -0.72 -4.71
C ALA A 78 -0.95 -0.49 -3.94
N ILE A 79 -0.11 -1.52 -3.82
CA ILE A 79 1.29 -1.39 -3.39
C ILE A 79 2.18 -1.99 -4.48
N ASP A 80 3.14 -1.21 -4.97
CA ASP A 80 4.21 -1.63 -5.87
C ASP A 80 5.57 -1.43 -5.19
N THR A 81 6.47 -2.40 -5.34
CA THR A 81 7.81 -2.32 -4.81
C THR A 81 8.82 -3.02 -5.70
N ARG A 82 9.93 -2.32 -5.92
CA ARG A 82 11.18 -2.80 -6.53
C ARG A 82 12.35 -2.78 -5.56
N SER A 83 12.04 -2.57 -4.28
CA SER A 83 13.04 -2.30 -3.27
C SER A 83 13.89 -3.54 -2.95
N GLN A 84 15.14 -3.25 -2.65
CA GLN A 84 16.04 -4.18 -1.98
C GLN A 84 15.84 -4.04 -0.47
N SER A 85 15.52 -5.15 0.19
CA SER A 85 15.37 -5.27 1.65
C SER A 85 14.12 -4.58 2.21
N ALA A 86 13.02 -4.63 1.48
CA ALA A 86 11.76 -4.05 1.94
C ALA A 86 11.06 -4.90 3.00
N THR A 87 10.40 -4.24 3.94
CA THR A 87 9.54 -4.89 4.95
C THR A 87 8.15 -4.28 4.95
N PHE A 88 7.13 -5.11 4.85
CA PHE A 88 5.73 -4.71 4.86
C PHE A 88 5.00 -5.38 6.00
N THR A 89 4.29 -4.58 6.80
CA THR A 89 3.36 -5.06 7.83
C THR A 89 1.97 -4.61 7.47
N ILE A 90 1.08 -5.54 7.15
CA ILE A 90 -0.28 -5.28 6.71
C ILE A 90 -1.24 -5.71 7.81
N ASN A 91 -1.66 -4.76 8.64
CA ASN A 91 -2.68 -4.96 9.66
C ASN A 91 -4.05 -4.44 9.20
N GLY A 92 -4.08 -3.51 8.25
CA GLY A 92 -5.29 -2.96 7.63
C GLY A 92 -5.60 -3.58 6.27
N ARG A 93 -6.08 -2.77 5.34
CA ARG A 93 -6.52 -3.21 4.01
C ARG A 93 -5.62 -2.71 2.89
N VAL A 94 -5.27 -3.60 1.98
CA VAL A 94 -4.69 -3.30 0.68
C VAL A 94 -5.69 -3.74 -0.38
N ASP A 95 -6.16 -2.82 -1.21
CA ASP A 95 -7.21 -3.07 -2.19
C ASP A 95 -6.79 -2.63 -3.59
N GLY A 96 -6.38 -3.61 -4.40
CA GLY A 96 -6.05 -3.44 -5.81
C GLY A 96 -7.25 -3.18 -6.70
N GLU A 97 -8.49 -3.28 -6.20
CA GLU A 97 -9.71 -3.22 -7.00
C GLU A 97 -9.65 -4.27 -8.13
N ASN A 98 -9.73 -3.84 -9.40
CA ASN A 98 -9.58 -4.72 -10.57
C ASN A 98 -8.10 -4.99 -10.96
N ARG A 99 -7.15 -4.38 -10.26
CA ARG A 99 -5.69 -4.50 -10.48
C ARG A 99 -5.05 -5.40 -9.42
N THR A 100 -3.73 -5.44 -9.38
CA THR A 100 -3.02 -6.19 -8.36
C THR A 100 -3.18 -5.52 -6.98
N GLY A 101 -3.39 -6.29 -5.91
CA GLY A 101 -3.35 -5.74 -4.55
C GLY A 101 -1.93 -5.34 -4.18
N PHE A 102 -1.02 -6.31 -4.21
CA PHE A 102 0.38 -6.14 -3.89
C PHE A 102 1.26 -6.71 -5.02
N LEU A 103 2.09 -5.87 -5.62
CA LEU A 103 3.05 -6.24 -6.65
C LEU A 103 4.49 -6.08 -6.15
N VAL A 104 5.30 -7.12 -6.33
CA VAL A 104 6.76 -7.07 -6.18
C VAL A 104 7.39 -7.32 -7.54
N THR A 105 8.24 -6.40 -7.99
CA THR A 105 9.00 -6.52 -9.25
C THR A 105 10.49 -6.30 -8.99
N ASN A 106 11.37 -6.75 -9.89
CA ASN A 106 12.77 -6.33 -9.88
C ASN A 106 12.90 -4.94 -10.54
N GLY A 107 14.01 -4.24 -10.31
CA GLY A 107 14.26 -2.95 -10.95
C GLY A 107 14.61 -3.07 -12.44
N GLU A 108 14.64 -1.95 -13.15
CA GLU A 108 15.11 -1.91 -14.53
C GLU A 108 16.64 -2.01 -14.60
N PRO A 109 17.23 -2.64 -15.63
CA PRO A 109 18.67 -2.66 -15.78
C PRO A 109 19.19 -1.24 -16.05
N TYR A 110 20.32 -0.89 -15.45
CA TYR A 110 20.95 0.42 -15.64
C TYR A 110 22.45 0.28 -15.87
N LEU A 111 23.02 1.30 -16.51
CA LEU A 111 24.47 1.40 -16.73
C LEU A 111 25.09 2.23 -15.62
N ALA A 112 26.10 1.68 -14.95
CA ALA A 112 26.89 2.42 -13.97
C ALA A 112 28.37 1.99 -14.06
N PRO A 113 29.30 2.81 -13.54
CA PRO A 113 30.68 2.36 -13.35
C PRO A 113 30.73 1.10 -12.50
N CYS A 114 31.72 0.26 -12.74
CA CYS A 114 32.03 -0.83 -11.82
C CYS A 114 32.38 -0.24 -10.44
N ASP A 115 31.73 -0.73 -9.38
CA ASP A 115 32.10 -0.42 -8.01
C ASP A 115 33.09 -1.50 -7.52
N PRO A 116 34.39 -1.17 -7.35
CA PRO A 116 35.41 -2.14 -6.94
C PRO A 116 35.20 -2.64 -5.51
N TYR A 117 34.30 -2.00 -4.74
CA TYR A 117 33.96 -2.35 -3.37
C TYR A 117 32.53 -2.90 -3.23
N ALA A 118 31.86 -3.25 -4.34
CA ALA A 118 30.56 -3.91 -4.30
C ALA A 118 30.68 -5.37 -3.83
N GLY A 119 30.75 -5.56 -2.51
CA GLY A 119 30.83 -6.87 -1.85
C GLY A 119 31.91 -6.96 -0.79
N ALA A 120 32.11 -8.15 -0.22
CA ALA A 120 33.11 -8.39 0.82
C ALA A 120 34.56 -8.52 0.31
N SER A 121 34.82 -8.34 -1.00
CA SER A 121 36.16 -8.45 -1.58
C SER A 121 36.36 -7.48 -2.75
N PRO A 122 37.57 -6.90 -2.93
CA PRO A 122 37.86 -6.03 -4.06
C PRO A 122 37.72 -6.76 -5.39
N ILE A 123 37.06 -6.13 -6.37
CA ILE A 123 36.90 -6.67 -7.72
C ILE A 123 37.73 -5.82 -8.70
N VAL A 124 38.36 -6.45 -9.68
CA VAL A 124 39.01 -5.73 -10.78
C VAL A 124 37.93 -5.16 -11.69
N CYS A 125 37.81 -3.83 -11.69
CA CYS A 125 36.88 -3.11 -12.54
C CYS A 125 37.50 -2.79 -13.91
N PRO A 126 36.98 -3.34 -15.01
CA PRO A 126 37.34 -2.88 -16.35
C PRO A 126 36.93 -1.41 -16.52
N PRO A 127 37.68 -0.62 -17.31
CA PRO A 127 37.26 0.73 -17.65
C PRO A 127 35.96 0.70 -18.47
N GLY A 128 35.00 1.56 -18.12
CA GLY A 128 33.73 1.71 -18.81
C GLY A 128 32.51 1.58 -17.89
N LEU A 129 31.32 1.58 -18.51
CA LEU A 129 30.05 1.30 -17.83
C LEU A 129 29.72 -0.18 -17.93
N GLN A 130 29.15 -0.73 -16.87
CA GLN A 130 28.63 -2.09 -16.82
C GLN A 130 27.12 -2.05 -16.64
N THR A 131 26.44 -3.06 -17.22
CA THR A 131 25.01 -3.26 -17.02
C THR A 131 24.78 -3.95 -15.68
N TYR A 132 24.05 -3.28 -14.79
CA TYR A 132 23.58 -3.83 -13.54
C TYR A 132 22.15 -4.32 -13.71
N TYR A 133 21.89 -5.52 -13.19
CA TYR A 133 20.58 -6.16 -13.18
C TYR A 133 20.06 -6.16 -11.75
N PRO A 134 19.35 -5.10 -11.31
CA PRO A 134 18.89 -5.01 -9.94
C PRO A 134 17.94 -6.15 -9.62
N TRP A 135 17.96 -6.55 -8.36
CA TRP A 135 17.08 -7.54 -7.76
C TRP A 135 16.19 -6.85 -6.72
N ALA A 136 15.12 -7.52 -6.31
CA ALA A 136 14.24 -7.05 -5.27
C ALA A 136 14.00 -8.14 -4.22
N ASN A 137 13.84 -7.75 -2.97
CA ASN A 137 13.43 -8.65 -1.91
C ASN A 137 12.54 -7.97 -0.90
N ALA A 138 11.46 -8.67 -0.54
CA ALA A 138 10.45 -8.16 0.36
C ALA A 138 10.09 -9.22 1.40
N THR A 139 9.92 -8.78 2.65
CA THR A 139 9.26 -9.56 3.69
C THR A 139 7.89 -8.95 3.94
N ILE A 140 6.83 -9.75 3.81
CA ILE A 140 5.44 -9.32 3.94
C ILE A 140 4.82 -10.07 5.10
N SER A 141 4.45 -9.36 6.16
CA SER A 141 3.71 -9.87 7.31
C SER A 141 2.29 -9.35 7.26
N ILE A 142 1.32 -10.25 7.16
CA ILE A 142 -0.11 -9.90 7.13
C ILE A 142 -0.70 -10.35 8.46
N GLY A 143 -1.10 -9.38 9.30
CA GLY A 143 -1.70 -9.68 10.60
C GLY A 143 -3.11 -10.25 10.46
N ALA A 144 -3.68 -10.76 11.56
CA ALA A 144 -4.98 -11.42 11.58
C ALA A 144 -6.16 -10.60 11.01
N ARG A 145 -6.05 -9.26 11.06
CA ARG A 145 -7.04 -8.33 10.49
C ARG A 145 -6.59 -7.71 9.16
N GLY A 146 -5.37 -8.04 8.74
CA GLY A 146 -4.81 -7.67 7.46
C GLY A 146 -5.61 -8.30 6.32
N THR A 147 -5.88 -7.50 5.30
CA THR A 147 -6.56 -7.95 4.09
C THR A 147 -5.81 -7.45 2.86
N ILE A 148 -5.56 -8.34 1.92
CA ILE A 148 -5.02 -8.00 0.59
C ILE A 148 -6.01 -8.51 -0.46
N THR A 149 -6.62 -7.59 -1.19
CA THR A 149 -7.58 -7.88 -2.26
C THR A 149 -7.13 -7.27 -3.58
N GLY A 150 -7.60 -7.84 -4.69
CA GLY A 150 -7.41 -7.29 -6.03
C GLY A 150 -7.85 -8.28 -7.09
N GLY A 151 -7.78 -7.92 -8.37
CA GLY A 151 -7.90 -8.89 -9.48
C GLY A 151 -6.89 -10.02 -9.29
N GLN A 152 -5.65 -9.67 -8.99
CA GLN A 152 -4.66 -10.57 -8.40
C GLN A 152 -4.27 -10.03 -7.03
N ALA A 153 -4.42 -10.81 -5.95
CA ALA A 153 -4.16 -10.27 -4.61
C ALA A 153 -2.68 -9.93 -4.39
N LEU A 154 -1.79 -10.88 -4.70
CA LEU A 154 -0.35 -10.76 -4.51
C LEU A 154 0.36 -11.36 -5.72
N VAL A 155 1.29 -10.61 -6.30
CA VAL A 155 2.05 -11.01 -7.48
C VAL A 155 3.52 -10.68 -7.27
N SER A 156 4.39 -11.66 -7.48
CA SER A 156 5.81 -11.42 -7.75
C SER A 156 6.05 -11.60 -9.25
N ARG A 157 6.57 -10.58 -9.93
CA ARG A 157 6.76 -10.63 -11.39
C ARG A 157 8.11 -10.06 -11.79
N GLN A 158 8.88 -10.86 -12.51
CA GLN A 158 10.10 -10.39 -13.14
C GLN A 158 9.74 -9.44 -14.30
N LEU A 159 10.44 -8.31 -14.38
CA LEU A 159 10.34 -7.39 -15.49
C LEU A 159 10.89 -8.02 -16.76
N PHE A 160 10.17 -7.82 -17.87
CA PHE A 160 10.55 -8.37 -19.17
C PHE A 160 11.93 -7.87 -19.66
N ASN A 161 12.27 -6.62 -19.34
CA ASN A 161 13.57 -6.03 -19.69
C ASN A 161 14.69 -6.41 -18.72
N ASN A 162 14.40 -7.08 -17.60
CA ASN A 162 15.40 -7.56 -16.63
C ASN A 162 15.21 -9.06 -16.32
N PRO A 163 15.46 -9.95 -17.29
CA PRO A 163 15.35 -11.41 -17.07
C PRO A 163 16.49 -11.98 -16.22
N PHE A 164 17.54 -11.20 -15.94
CA PHE A 164 18.70 -11.62 -15.15
C PHE A 164 18.64 -11.18 -13.68
N GLY A 165 17.82 -10.19 -13.35
CA GLY A 165 17.55 -9.79 -11.96
C GLY A 165 16.65 -10.81 -11.27
N SER A 166 16.74 -10.91 -9.95
CA SER A 166 15.95 -11.85 -9.15
C SER A 166 14.92 -11.15 -8.27
N ILE A 167 13.91 -11.91 -7.83
CA ILE A 167 12.92 -11.47 -6.87
C ILE A 167 12.82 -12.54 -5.78
N SER A 168 12.89 -12.12 -4.52
CA SER A 168 12.71 -13.01 -3.37
C SER A 168 11.66 -12.42 -2.43
N VAL A 169 10.53 -13.12 -2.25
CA VAL A 169 9.45 -12.67 -1.36
C VAL A 169 9.25 -13.71 -0.26
N SER A 170 9.28 -13.26 0.99
CA SER A 170 8.88 -14.06 2.16
C SER A 170 7.55 -13.55 2.68
N ILE A 171 6.60 -14.45 2.92
CA ILE A 171 5.24 -14.10 3.35
C ILE A 171 4.92 -14.86 4.63
N THR A 172 4.52 -14.13 5.67
CA THR A 172 3.84 -14.68 6.85
C THR A 172 2.41 -14.16 6.84
N ASN A 173 1.42 -15.05 6.81
CA ASN A 173 0.03 -14.66 6.68
C ASN A 173 -0.82 -15.21 7.84
N GLU A 174 -1.44 -14.30 8.57
CA GLU A 174 -2.48 -14.57 9.57
C GLU A 174 -3.85 -14.02 9.13
N GLY A 175 -3.91 -13.25 8.03
CA GLY A 175 -5.10 -12.56 7.55
C GLY A 175 -5.65 -13.11 6.23
N LEU A 176 -6.36 -12.25 5.49
CA LEU A 176 -7.02 -12.59 4.23
C LEU A 176 -6.20 -12.17 3.01
N ILE A 177 -6.04 -13.08 2.04
CA ILE A 177 -5.50 -12.80 0.72
C ILE A 177 -6.50 -13.34 -0.31
N GLU A 178 -7.11 -12.46 -1.10
CA GLU A 178 -8.19 -12.85 -2.02
C GLU A 178 -8.06 -12.17 -3.39
N GLY A 179 -7.95 -13.00 -4.44
CA GLY A 179 -7.96 -12.57 -5.83
C GLY A 179 -9.35 -12.72 -6.43
N THR A 180 -9.85 -11.70 -7.13
CA THR A 180 -11.19 -11.71 -7.75
C THR A 180 -11.17 -12.09 -9.22
N ALA A 181 -10.00 -12.11 -9.88
CA ALA A 181 -9.89 -12.64 -11.22
C ALA A 181 -10.03 -14.17 -11.20
N ALA A 182 -10.77 -14.71 -12.17
CA ALA A 182 -10.75 -16.14 -12.43
C ALA A 182 -9.29 -16.59 -12.64
N PRO A 183 -8.88 -17.76 -12.10
CA PRO A 183 -7.49 -18.18 -12.17
C PRO A 183 -7.03 -18.19 -13.64
N PRO A 184 -5.88 -17.58 -13.97
CA PRO A 184 -5.26 -17.87 -15.25
C PRO A 184 -5.01 -19.38 -15.29
N SER A 185 -5.42 -20.02 -16.37
CA SER A 185 -5.31 -21.46 -16.54
C SER A 185 -3.85 -21.90 -16.31
N VAL A 186 -3.64 -22.69 -15.24
CA VAL A 186 -2.48 -23.56 -14.95
C VAL A 186 -1.16 -22.90 -14.53
N MET A 187 -0.86 -22.95 -13.22
CA MET A 187 0.13 -23.88 -12.61
C MET A 187 0.06 -23.82 -11.06
N PRO A 188 0.11 -24.95 -10.35
CA PRO A 188 0.09 -24.97 -8.89
C PRO A 188 1.48 -24.62 -8.34
N ALA A 189 1.57 -23.56 -7.52
CA ALA A 189 2.72 -23.35 -6.65
C ALA A 189 2.69 -24.42 -5.55
N ARG A 190 3.71 -25.28 -5.51
CA ARG A 190 4.01 -26.09 -4.33
C ARG A 190 4.81 -25.19 -3.37
N PHE A 191 4.34 -25.09 -2.13
CA PHE A 191 5.13 -24.63 -0.98
C PHE A 191 6.21 -25.65 -0.64
#